data_AF-A0A2V9LZW4-F1
#
_entry.id   AF-A0A2V9LZW4-F1
#
_cell.length_a   1.000
_cell.length_b   1.000
_cell.length_c   1.000
_cell.angle_alpha   90.00
_cell.angle_beta   90.00
_cell.angle_gamma   90.00
#
_symmetry.space_group_name_H-M   'P 1'
#
loop_
_entity.id
_entity.type
_entity.pdbx_description
1 polymer ?
#
loop_
_entity_poly.entity_id
_entity_poly.type
_entity_poly.pdbx_seq_one_letter_code
_entity_poly.pdbx_strand_id
1 'polypeptide(L)'
;MRYLLHSILLLFFSMSIMAGSREGIAPRGSPSDYPTHVDLEDLVLGASLLTQEQVRSNFASELNRGYIVVEVSIYPKARKSLEVARRDFILRKADGEVLARPSDPTTVAAILQRTAASDRDVTLYPSVGVGYESGPRG
;
A
#
# COMPACT_ATOMS: atom_id res chain seq x y z
N MET A 1 -26.91 20.53 42.16
CA MET A 1 -27.32 20.23 40.75
C MET A 1 -26.35 20.76 39.67
N ARG A 2 -25.10 21.18 39.96
CA ARG A 2 -24.11 21.56 38.92
C ARG A 2 -23.06 20.49 38.59
N TYR A 3 -22.89 19.48 39.46
CA TYR A 3 -21.91 18.40 39.26
C TYR A 3 -22.49 17.18 38.52
N LEU A 4 -23.82 17.03 38.49
CA LEU A 4 -24.50 15.92 37.80
C LEU A 4 -24.47 16.08 36.27
N LEU A 5 -24.44 17.32 35.76
CA LEU A 5 -24.40 17.62 34.32
C LEU A 5 -23.00 17.39 33.71
N HIS A 6 -21.93 17.57 34.50
CA HIS A 6 -20.55 17.34 34.06
C HIS A 6 -20.21 15.85 33.98
N SER A 7 -20.85 15.01 34.80
CA SER A 7 -20.64 13.56 34.79
C SER A 7 -21.27 12.87 33.58
N ILE A 8 -22.31 13.46 32.99
CA ILE A 8 -22.95 12.95 31.76
C ILE A 8 -22.12 13.36 30.52
N LEU A 9 -21.48 14.54 30.54
CA LEU A 9 -20.65 15.00 29.43
C LEU A 9 -19.36 14.17 29.27
N LEU A 10 -18.80 13.66 30.37
CA LEU A 10 -17.61 12.78 30.35
C LEU A 10 -17.91 11.34 29.93
N LEU A 11 -19.16 10.89 30.04
CA LEU A 11 -19.54 9.53 29.63
C LEU A 11 -19.65 9.38 28.10
N PHE A 12 -19.85 10.46 27.35
CA PHE A 12 -19.94 10.44 25.89
C PHE A 12 -18.58 10.47 25.17
N PHE A 13 -17.48 10.75 25.87
CA PHE A 13 -16.14 10.82 25.26
C PHE A 13 -15.43 9.47 25.18
N SER A 14 -15.99 8.41 25.79
CA SER A 14 -15.35 7.11 25.88
C SER A 14 -15.88 6.09 24.87
N MET A 15 -16.38 6.54 23.71
CA MET A 15 -16.52 5.67 22.54
C MET A 15 -15.16 5.59 21.86
N SER A 16 -14.22 4.95 22.55
CA SER A 16 -12.93 4.56 22.02
C SER A 16 -13.20 3.75 20.76
N ILE A 17 -12.95 4.37 19.61
CA ILE A 17 -12.85 3.69 18.32
C ILE A 17 -11.79 2.63 18.54
N MET A 18 -12.22 1.38 18.70
CA MET A 18 -11.36 0.22 18.51
C MET A 18 -10.99 0.25 17.03
N ALA A 19 -9.94 1.02 16.71
CA ALA A 19 -9.23 0.89 15.46
C ALA A 19 -8.52 -0.46 15.54
N GLY A 20 -9.28 -1.54 15.36
CA GLY A 20 -8.71 -2.80 14.92
C GLY A 20 -7.92 -2.47 13.67
N SER A 21 -6.63 -2.75 13.69
CA SER A 21 -5.74 -2.63 12.55
C SER A 21 -6.31 -3.50 11.43
N ARG A 22 -7.19 -2.90 10.63
CA ARG A 22 -7.79 -3.53 9.47
C ARG A 22 -6.66 -3.69 8.47
N GLU A 23 -6.11 -4.89 8.36
CA GLU A 23 -5.18 -5.19 7.28
C GLU A 23 -5.96 -5.08 5.95
N GLY A 24 -5.65 -4.05 5.17
CA GLY A 24 -6.22 -3.83 3.85
C GLY A 24 -7.04 -2.55 3.72
N ILE A 25 -7.63 -2.39 2.54
CA ILE A 25 -8.48 -1.25 2.16
C ILE A 25 -9.95 -1.64 2.17
N ALA A 26 -10.85 -0.66 2.14
CA ALA A 26 -12.27 -0.94 1.95
C ALA A 26 -12.51 -1.55 0.56
N PRO A 27 -13.36 -2.59 0.44
CA PRO A 27 -13.73 -3.14 -0.85
C PRO A 27 -14.52 -2.13 -1.69
N ARG A 28 -14.54 -2.29 -3.02
CA ARG A 28 -15.42 -1.50 -3.90
C ARG A 28 -16.89 -1.75 -3.58
N GLY A 29 -17.78 -0.94 -4.17
CA GLY A 29 -19.22 -1.00 -3.88
C GLY A 29 -19.84 -2.37 -4.17
N SER A 30 -19.39 -3.04 -5.22
CA SER A 30 -19.92 -4.34 -5.67
C SER A 30 -18.81 -5.24 -6.23
N PRO A 31 -18.95 -6.59 -6.14
CA PRO A 31 -18.08 -7.51 -6.87
C PRO A 31 -18.04 -7.25 -8.39
N SER A 32 -19.12 -6.71 -8.97
CA SER A 32 -19.20 -6.38 -10.40
C SER A 32 -18.32 -5.19 -10.79
N ASP A 33 -17.80 -4.43 -9.82
CA ASP A 33 -16.84 -3.35 -10.06
C ASP A 33 -15.42 -3.87 -10.32
N TYR A 34 -15.22 -5.19 -10.25
CA TYR A 34 -13.96 -5.87 -10.55
C TYR A 34 -13.98 -6.49 -11.95
N PRO A 35 -12.87 -6.40 -12.70
CA PRO A 35 -12.73 -7.02 -14.02
C PRO A 35 -12.79 -8.55 -13.95
N THR A 36 -12.48 -9.13 -12.78
CA THR A 36 -12.61 -10.56 -12.53
C THR A 36 -13.26 -10.75 -11.18
N HIS A 37 -14.33 -11.53 -11.15
CA HIS A 37 -14.98 -11.95 -9.93
C HIS A 37 -15.42 -13.40 -10.03
N VAL A 38 -15.50 -14.09 -8.89
CA VAL A 38 -16.02 -15.45 -8.80
C VAL A 38 -17.06 -15.51 -7.69
N ASP A 39 -18.21 -16.06 -8.04
CA ASP A 39 -19.28 -16.37 -7.11
C ASP A 39 -19.04 -17.78 -6.54
N LEU A 40 -18.80 -17.85 -5.23
CA LEU A 40 -18.68 -19.09 -4.47
C LEU A 40 -19.92 -19.28 -3.58
N GLU A 41 -20.10 -20.48 -3.03
CA GLU A 41 -21.29 -20.83 -2.24
C GLU A 41 -21.54 -19.84 -1.09
N ASP A 42 -20.50 -19.49 -0.33
CA ASP A 42 -20.60 -18.67 0.87
C ASP A 42 -20.17 -17.20 0.69
N LEU A 43 -19.49 -16.87 -0.41
CA LEU A 43 -18.89 -15.56 -0.62
C LEU A 43 -18.69 -15.24 -2.12
N VAL A 44 -18.47 -13.97 -2.44
CA VAL A 44 -18.04 -13.53 -3.76
C VAL A 44 -16.65 -12.91 -3.64
N LEU A 45 -15.73 -13.30 -4.53
CA LEU A 45 -14.40 -12.69 -4.63
C LEU A 45 -14.37 -11.74 -5.82
N GLY A 46 -13.81 -10.55 -5.64
CA GLY A 46 -13.44 -9.64 -6.71
C GLY A 46 -11.92 -9.46 -6.73
N ALA A 47 -11.32 -9.43 -7.91
CA ALA A 47 -9.89 -9.21 -8.08
C ALA A 47 -9.58 -8.25 -9.24
N SER A 48 -8.57 -7.40 -9.06
CA SER A 48 -8.07 -6.48 -10.08
C SER A 48 -6.55 -6.35 -10.01
N LEU A 49 -5.88 -6.53 -11.15
CA LEU A 49 -4.49 -6.12 -11.29
C LEU A 49 -4.46 -4.61 -11.53
N LEU A 50 -3.81 -3.86 -10.63
CA LEU A 50 -3.72 -2.41 -10.76
C LEU A 50 -2.68 -2.02 -11.79
N THR A 51 -3.00 -1.04 -12.64
CA THR A 51 -2.04 -0.43 -13.56
C THR A 51 -1.02 0.42 -12.80
N GLN A 52 0.09 0.78 -13.45
CA GLN A 52 1.11 1.63 -12.83
C GLN A 52 0.53 3.00 -12.43
N GLU A 53 -0.36 3.56 -13.23
CA GLU A 53 -1.04 4.83 -12.97
C GLU A 53 -1.95 4.70 -11.75
N GLN A 54 -2.70 3.60 -11.64
CA GLN A 54 -3.55 3.33 -10.48
C GLN A 54 -2.72 3.14 -9.22
N VAL A 55 -1.59 2.45 -9.29
CA VAL A 55 -0.68 2.28 -8.16
C VAL A 55 -0.14 3.63 -7.69
N ARG A 56 0.33 4.49 -8.60
CA ARG A 56 0.83 5.83 -8.27
C ARG A 56 -0.23 6.75 -7.67
N SER A 57 -1.48 6.60 -8.12
CA SER A 57 -2.59 7.40 -7.60
C SER A 57 -3.03 6.95 -6.20
N ASN A 58 -3.01 5.64 -5.92
CA ASN A 58 -3.57 5.07 -4.69
C ASN A 58 -2.54 4.85 -3.58
N PHE A 59 -1.25 4.81 -3.89
CA PHE A 59 -0.18 4.53 -2.93
C PHE A 59 0.84 5.66 -2.90
N ALA A 60 1.21 6.12 -1.70
CA ALA A 60 2.25 7.12 -1.51
C ALA A 60 3.65 6.60 -1.91
N SER A 61 3.84 5.28 -1.88
CA SER A 61 5.09 4.62 -2.22
C SER A 61 5.11 4.20 -3.70
N GLU A 62 6.28 4.33 -4.37
CA GLU A 62 6.47 3.88 -5.76
C GLU A 62 6.53 2.34 -5.88
N LEU A 63 5.41 1.65 -5.65
CA LEU A 63 5.34 0.18 -5.77
C LEU A 63 5.52 -0.30 -7.21
N ASN A 64 5.29 0.56 -8.21
CA ASN A 64 5.41 0.22 -9.63
C ASN A 64 6.83 -0.17 -10.08
N ARG A 65 7.86 0.05 -9.24
CA ARG A 65 9.24 -0.39 -9.51
C ARG A 65 9.53 -1.71 -8.79
N GLY A 66 9.16 -2.83 -9.39
CA GLY A 66 9.51 -4.17 -8.92
C GLY A 66 8.41 -4.93 -8.18
N TYR A 67 7.23 -4.34 -8.00
CA TYR A 67 6.05 -5.03 -7.48
C TYR A 67 4.89 -4.99 -8.48
N ILE A 68 4.11 -6.05 -8.45
CA ILE A 68 2.76 -6.09 -9.00
C ILE A 68 1.78 -5.94 -7.85
N VAL A 69 0.74 -5.14 -8.05
CA VAL A 69 -0.28 -4.88 -7.01
C VAL A 69 -1.59 -5.48 -7.49
N VAL A 70 -2.08 -6.45 -6.72
CA VAL A 70 -3.36 -7.10 -6.96
C VAL A 70 -4.30 -6.68 -5.84
N GLU A 71 -5.38 -6.00 -6.19
CA GLU A 71 -6.49 -5.72 -5.29
C GLU A 71 -7.39 -6.96 -5.23
N VAL A 72 -7.68 -7.46 -4.02
CA VAL A 72 -8.58 -8.59 -3.80
C VAL A 72 -9.59 -8.20 -2.75
N SER A 73 -10.87 -8.41 -3.06
CA SER A 73 -12.00 -8.10 -2.21
C SER A 73 -12.87 -9.32 -1.99
N ILE A 74 -13.41 -9.44 -0.76
CA ILE A 74 -14.22 -10.56 -0.33
C ILE A 74 -15.56 -10.03 0.16
N TYR A 75 -16.64 -10.56 -0.40
CA TYR A 75 -18.02 -10.19 -0.10
C TYR A 75 -18.76 -11.42 0.46
N PRO A 76 -18.87 -11.56 1.78
CA PRO A 76 -19.62 -12.66 2.39
C PRO A 76 -21.10 -12.57 2.03
N LYS A 77 -21.73 -13.69 1.62
CA LYS A 77 -23.16 -13.74 1.28
C LYS A 77 -24.07 -13.84 2.52
N ALA A 78 -23.56 -14.45 3.58
CA ALA A 78 -24.22 -14.50 4.87
C ALA A 78 -23.58 -13.51 5.84
N ARG A 79 -24.25 -13.17 6.95
CA ARG A 79 -23.64 -12.42 8.08
C ARG A 79 -22.54 -13.21 8.82
N LYS A 80 -21.84 -14.10 8.12
CA LYS A 80 -20.68 -14.83 8.61
C LYS A 80 -19.51 -13.84 8.65
N SER A 81 -18.85 -13.77 9.79
CA SER A 81 -17.54 -13.14 9.89
C SER A 81 -16.52 -14.11 9.29
N LEU A 82 -15.76 -13.64 8.31
CA LEU A 82 -14.64 -14.38 7.74
C LEU A 82 -13.37 -13.70 8.21
N GLU A 83 -12.54 -14.43 8.95
CA GLU A 83 -11.18 -14.00 9.21
C GLU A 83 -10.33 -14.31 7.98
N VAL A 84 -9.60 -13.31 7.51
CA VAL A 84 -8.79 -13.39 6.31
C VAL A 84 -7.41 -12.87 6.68
N ALA A 85 -6.40 -13.68 6.40
CA ALA A 85 -5.01 -13.31 6.61
C ALA A 85 -4.26 -13.28 5.27
N ARG A 86 -3.20 -12.48 5.22
CA ARG A 86 -2.33 -12.37 4.04
C ARG A 86 -1.80 -13.74 3.54
N ARG A 87 -1.55 -14.67 4.47
CA ARG A 87 -1.07 -16.03 4.20
C ARG A 87 -2.07 -16.92 3.46
N ASP A 88 -3.33 -16.52 3.38
CA ASP A 88 -4.38 -17.27 2.70
C ASP A 88 -4.33 -17.05 1.17
N PHE A 89 -3.50 -16.12 0.70
CA PHE A 89 -3.34 -15.80 -0.71
C PHE A 89 -2.03 -16.31 -1.30
N ILE A 90 -2.10 -16.72 -2.57
CA ILE A 90 -0.98 -17.04 -3.44
C ILE A 90 -1.34 -16.51 -4.83
N LEU A 91 -0.43 -15.78 -5.45
CA LEU A 91 -0.52 -15.45 -6.86
C LEU A 91 0.21 -16.50 -7.68
N ARG A 92 -0.49 -17.07 -8.67
CA ARG A 92 0.08 -18.03 -9.62
C ARG A 92 0.08 -17.44 -11.01
N LYS A 93 1.22 -17.48 -11.70
CA LYS A 93 1.29 -17.14 -13.12
C LYS A 93 0.64 -18.25 -13.96
N ALA A 94 0.07 -17.94 -15.11
CA ALA A 94 -0.70 -18.88 -15.91
C ALA A 94 0.07 -20.15 -16.33
N ASP A 95 1.39 -20.05 -16.49
CA ASP A 95 2.31 -21.16 -16.76
C ASP A 95 2.55 -22.09 -15.55
N GLY A 96 2.12 -21.68 -14.36
CA GLY A 96 2.23 -22.44 -13.11
C GLY A 96 3.62 -22.43 -12.47
N GLU A 97 4.63 -21.86 -13.12
CA GLU A 97 6.03 -21.90 -12.65
C GLU A 97 6.29 -20.93 -11.50
N VAL A 98 5.54 -19.83 -11.45
CA VAL A 98 5.71 -18.80 -10.42
C VAL A 98 4.55 -18.83 -9.44
N LEU A 99 4.88 -19.11 -8.18
CA LEU A 99 4.01 -18.92 -7.02
C LEU A 99 4.59 -17.79 -6.17
N ALA A 100 3.87 -16.68 -6.08
CA ALA A 100 4.26 -15.52 -5.29
C ALA A 100 3.33 -15.36 -4.08
N ARG A 101 3.93 -15.29 -2.88
CA ARG A 101 3.21 -14.89 -1.66
C ARG A 101 3.11 -13.37 -1.61
N PRO A 102 2.03 -12.81 -1.04
CA PRO A 102 1.96 -11.36 -0.87
C PRO A 102 3.12 -10.87 0.00
N SER A 103 3.76 -9.79 -0.44
CA SER A 103 4.90 -9.21 0.27
C SER A 103 4.47 -8.58 1.59
N ASP A 104 5.38 -8.56 2.56
CA ASP A 104 5.14 -7.91 3.83
C ASP A 104 5.25 -6.38 3.73
N PRO A 105 4.23 -5.59 4.11
CA PRO A 105 4.26 -4.13 3.96
C PRO A 105 5.43 -3.47 4.67
N THR A 106 5.82 -3.96 5.86
CA THR A 106 6.96 -3.41 6.61
C THR A 106 8.26 -3.70 5.89
N THR A 107 8.41 -4.90 5.34
CA THR A 107 9.58 -5.29 4.54
C THR A 107 9.67 -4.49 3.24
N VAL A 108 8.55 -4.31 2.54
CA VAL A 108 8.46 -3.49 1.32
C VAL A 108 8.82 -2.04 1.62
N ALA A 109 8.27 -1.46 2.69
CA ALA A 109 8.58 -0.10 3.11
C ALA A 109 10.08 0.08 3.42
N ALA A 110 10.69 -0.87 4.13
CA ALA A 110 12.12 -0.85 4.44
C ALA A 110 12.99 -0.91 3.17
N ILE A 111 12.63 -1.77 2.21
CA ILE A 111 13.33 -1.87 0.91
C ILE A 111 13.22 -0.54 0.15
N LEU A 112 12.01 0.03 0.03
CA LEU A 112 11.80 1.28 -0.71
C LEU A 112 12.51 2.46 -0.04
N GLN A 113 12.51 2.53 1.29
CA GLN A 113 13.23 3.56 2.03
C GLN A 113 14.75 3.47 1.79
N ARG A 114 15.30 2.25 1.79
CA ARG A 114 16.72 2.02 1.48
C ARG A 114 17.06 2.42 0.04
N THR A 115 16.23 2.03 -0.92
CA THR A 115 16.43 2.37 -2.33
C THR A 115 16.37 3.89 -2.55
N ALA A 116 15.41 4.58 -1.93
CA ALA A 116 15.28 6.03 -2.01
C ALA A 116 16.46 6.78 -1.37
N ALA A 117 17.05 6.23 -0.30
CA ALA A 117 18.26 6.79 0.30
C ALA A 117 19.48 6.64 -0.63
N SER A 118 19.61 5.51 -1.31
CA SER A 118 20.71 5.27 -2.26
C SER A 118 20.61 6.15 -3.51
N ASP A 119 19.40 6.42 -4.03
CA ASP A 119 19.21 7.26 -5.21
C ASP A 119 19.61 8.73 -4.99
N ARG A 120 19.62 9.16 -3.71
CA ARG A 120 20.06 10.50 -3.31
C ARG A 120 21.57 10.63 -3.12
N ASP A 121 22.31 9.53 -3.16
CA ASP A 121 23.77 9.52 -3.06
C ASP A 121 24.39 9.85 -4.42
N VAL A 122 24.37 11.15 -4.78
CA VAL A 122 24.98 11.66 -6.01
C VAL A 122 26.47 11.94 -5.77
N THR A 123 27.34 11.12 -6.39
CA THR A 123 28.79 11.37 -6.43
C THR A 123 29.09 12.60 -7.29
N LEU A 124 29.32 13.75 -6.64
CA LEU A 124 29.79 14.96 -7.31
C LEU A 124 31.27 14.78 -7.69
N TYR A 125 31.58 14.83 -8.98
CA TYR A 125 32.96 14.98 -9.47
C TYR A 125 33.26 16.48 -9.61
N PRO A 126 34.09 17.08 -8.74
CA PRO A 126 34.54 18.45 -8.95
C PRO A 126 35.49 18.48 -10.15
N SER A 127 35.10 19.17 -11.23
CA SER A 127 36.03 19.53 -12.30
C SER A 127 36.72 20.84 -11.94
N VAL A 128 38.03 20.78 -11.69
CA VAL A 128 38.87 21.97 -11.51
C VAL A 128 39.43 22.37 -12.87
N GLY A 129 38.92 23.45 -13.46
CA GLY A 129 39.50 24.07 -14.64
C GLY A 129 40.60 25.05 -14.25
N VAL A 130 41.83 24.80 -14.66
CA VAL A 130 42.93 25.76 -14.49
C VAL A 130 42.92 26.72 -15.70
N GLY A 131 42.53 27.97 -15.49
CA GLY A 131 42.61 29.02 -16.49
C GLY A 131 43.97 29.72 -16.44
N TYR A 132 44.70 29.78 -17.55
CA TYR A 132 45.91 30.58 -17.66
C TYR A 132 45.55 31.96 -18.21
N GLU A 133 45.62 32.99 -17.37
CA GLU A 133 45.64 34.37 -17.82
C GLU A 133 47.09 34.74 -18.15
N SER A 134 47.37 35.09 -19.40
CA SER A 134 48.67 35.65 -19.79
C SER A 134 48.53 37.16 -19.91
N GLY A 135 49.20 37.89 -19.01
CA GLY A 135 49.21 39.35 -19.00
C GLY A 135 50.10 39.94 -20.10
N PRO A 136 49.87 41.20 -20.53
CA PRO A 136 50.65 41.84 -21.58
C PRO A 136 52.06 42.17 -21.07
N ARG A 137 53.07 41.91 -21.90
CA ARG A 137 54.46 42.35 -21.68
C ARG A 137 54.54 43.86 -21.96
N GLY A 138 54.84 44.64 -20.93
CA GLY A 138 55.31 46.03 -21.06
C GLY A 138 56.80 46.09 -21.38
#